data_AF-D3BSX6-F1
#
_entry.id   AF-D3BSX6-F1
#
_cell.length_a   1.000
_cell.length_b   1.000
_cell.length_c   1.000
_cell.angle_alpha   90.00
_cell.angle_beta   90.00
_cell.angle_gamma   90.00
#
_symmetry.space_group_name_H-M   'P 1'
#
loop_
_entity.id
_entity.type
_entity.pdbx_description
1 polymer ?
#
loop_
_entity_poly.entity_id
_entity_poly.type
_entity_poly.pdbx_seq_one_letter_code
_entity_poly.pdbx_strand_id
1 'polypeptide(L)'
;MYPVIELEDNSFDFQVLQNHTPVVVLFLESTSIEGDNTNGEAISMSQQINDLNAIHYFDIKFARATSNKCQSLITEYNVSSFPTTITFVDGYEFSRTIGILTQQIEWIHEDILREFSFKWKQAKSNPNILAVYGYDEMLIRYFKDKRDASRQWYHFLYGNPLEQNDIESLVQSLRSSIRLNKTELVFQLTKEYPLYSRIPVLARSAIKYGRLDILKYLDKISNVWYSNDYGLSYYYLTCWASKSKQNLEILKWLVEEKLEKNKTKEIEIVVRDAINYAARAGQLEKLQYLIGRFNLNPADHNRHLIKASKSGSIPVVEYLLSKGLQFQENQDYVSFAASKGHFELVKYMISKKIGVCSETLLDSASYSGNFHLIKWLHLNGSTSINVCSILAMDYAALHSLEQVVWFQQNRTEGCSYQAMEFAIKNNHLDIVKWLHTNKKETCFPMALLNSIYSLLINDIRITNSHLDLFQYLYDNQLYGAMQGARYIDYFQWAIRKNIKNNKILIFLLTHPALFELPIDYQSLLSFSKTKQYRNSYKIIEREMIEKDIIR
;
A
#
# COMPACT_ATOMS: atom_id res chain seq x y z
N MET A 1 7.77 -49.46 -30.58
CA MET A 1 6.68 -49.94 -31.45
C MET A 1 5.63 -48.84 -31.52
N TYR A 2 5.27 -48.51 -32.76
CA TYR A 2 4.37 -47.48 -33.33
C TYR A 2 3.03 -47.16 -32.61
N PRO A 3 2.30 -46.07 -33.00
CA PRO A 3 2.45 -45.31 -34.25
C PRO A 3 2.60 -43.78 -34.16
N VAL A 4 3.34 -43.27 -35.15
CA VAL A 4 3.21 -41.94 -35.74
C VAL A 4 1.97 -41.98 -36.63
N ILE A 5 1.07 -41.01 -36.49
CA ILE A 5 -0.06 -40.82 -37.40
C ILE A 5 0.23 -39.54 -38.18
N GLU A 6 0.67 -39.70 -39.43
CA GLU A 6 0.53 -38.70 -40.48
C GLU A 6 -0.92 -38.79 -41.00
N LEU A 7 -1.60 -37.65 -41.07
CA LEU A 7 -2.87 -37.53 -41.79
C LEU A 7 -2.71 -36.45 -42.85
N GLU A 8 -2.49 -36.92 -44.07
CA GLU A 8 -2.95 -36.27 -45.30
C GLU A 8 -4.49 -36.29 -45.32
N ASP A 9 -5.11 -35.28 -45.94
CA ASP A 9 -6.56 -35.13 -46.20
C ASP A 9 -7.51 -34.58 -45.09
N ASN A 10 -7.76 -33.27 -45.16
CA ASN A 10 -9.07 -32.63 -45.38
C ASN A 10 -10.37 -33.15 -44.72
N SER A 11 -10.37 -33.68 -43.49
CA SER A 11 -11.59 -33.61 -42.65
C SER A 11 -11.27 -33.73 -41.16
N PHE A 12 -11.52 -32.65 -40.41
CA PHE A 12 -11.54 -32.69 -38.94
C PHE A 12 -12.99 -32.89 -38.47
N ASP A 13 -13.29 -34.08 -37.96
CA ASP A 13 -14.57 -34.40 -37.33
C ASP A 13 -14.53 -34.05 -35.84
N PHE A 14 -15.37 -33.09 -35.41
CA PHE A 14 -15.31 -32.45 -34.08
C PHE A 14 -16.20 -33.13 -33.02
N GLN A 15 -16.62 -34.38 -33.19
CA GLN A 15 -17.59 -35.01 -32.28
C GLN A 15 -17.05 -35.50 -30.92
N VAL A 16 -15.79 -35.29 -30.54
CA VAL A 16 -15.22 -35.97 -29.34
C VAL A 16 -14.98 -35.07 -28.11
N LEU A 17 -15.19 -33.75 -28.15
CA LEU A 17 -14.91 -32.89 -26.98
C LEU A 17 -16.17 -32.55 -26.17
N GLN A 18 -16.71 -33.55 -25.47
CA GLN A 18 -17.80 -33.40 -24.50
C GLN A 18 -17.35 -33.12 -23.05
N ASN A 19 -16.06 -32.91 -22.77
CA ASN A 19 -15.59 -32.67 -21.41
C ASN A 19 -14.71 -31.42 -21.32
N HIS A 20 -15.01 -30.58 -20.32
CA HIS A 20 -14.31 -29.34 -19.95
C HIS A 20 -12.78 -29.49 -19.79
N THR A 21 -12.04 -29.48 -20.89
CA THR A 21 -10.56 -29.49 -20.89
C THR A 21 -10.00 -28.10 -21.17
N PRO A 22 -9.15 -27.54 -20.28
CA PRO A 22 -8.56 -26.23 -20.45
C PRO A 22 -7.47 -26.23 -21.54
N VAL A 23 -7.43 -25.18 -22.36
CA VAL A 23 -6.41 -24.98 -23.41
C VAL A 23 -5.45 -23.87 -22.98
N VAL A 24 -4.14 -24.14 -23.06
CA VAL A 24 -3.08 -23.17 -22.74
C VAL A 24 -2.45 -22.67 -24.04
N VAL A 25 -2.49 -21.36 -24.28
CA VAL A 25 -1.83 -20.73 -25.43
C VAL A 25 -0.55 -20.04 -24.94
N LEU A 26 0.61 -20.53 -25.37
CA LEU A 26 1.93 -19.97 -25.07
C LEU A 26 2.44 -19.17 -26.27
N PHE A 27 2.92 -17.95 -26.04
CA PHE A 27 3.50 -17.08 -27.06
C PHE A 27 5.02 -16.96 -26.87
N LEU A 28 5.79 -17.17 -27.93
CA LEU A 28 7.23 -16.86 -28.00
C LEU A 28 7.42 -15.66 -28.93
N GLU A 29 8.09 -14.60 -28.47
CA GLU A 29 8.57 -13.53 -29.35
C GLU A 29 9.78 -14.07 -30.12
N SER A 30 9.64 -14.35 -31.42
CA SER A 30 10.77 -14.67 -32.28
C SER A 30 11.55 -13.38 -32.58
N THR A 31 12.73 -13.23 -31.99
CA THR A 31 13.73 -12.29 -32.50
C THR A 31 14.23 -12.80 -33.86
N SER A 32 14.07 -11.96 -34.87
CA SER A 32 14.52 -12.11 -36.25
C SER A 32 15.89 -12.78 -36.43
N ILE A 33 15.97 -13.77 -37.30
CA ILE A 33 17.18 -14.07 -38.07
C ILE A 33 16.77 -14.19 -39.53
N GLU A 34 17.22 -13.22 -40.34
CA GLU A 34 17.19 -13.24 -41.80
C GLU A 34 18.03 -14.41 -42.34
N GLY A 35 17.60 -15.02 -43.44
CA GLY A 35 18.43 -15.96 -44.20
C GLY A 35 17.66 -16.85 -45.18
N ASP A 36 17.52 -16.37 -46.41
CA ASP A 36 17.45 -17.10 -47.68
C ASP A 36 17.23 -18.63 -47.67
N ASN A 37 16.11 -19.09 -48.24
CA ASN A 37 16.04 -19.70 -49.58
C ASN A 37 14.83 -20.65 -49.75
N THR A 38 14.07 -20.33 -50.80
CA THR A 38 13.42 -21.22 -51.78
C THR A 38 12.30 -22.20 -51.38
N ASN A 39 11.20 -22.04 -52.14
CA ASN A 39 10.19 -23.00 -52.58
C ASN A 39 8.95 -23.18 -51.70
N GLY A 40 7.80 -22.81 -52.27
CA GLY A 40 6.52 -23.37 -51.88
C GLY A 40 5.33 -22.41 -51.87
N GLU A 41 4.89 -22.02 -53.06
CA GLU A 41 3.51 -21.70 -53.47
C GLU A 41 2.53 -21.05 -52.47
N ALA A 42 2.14 -19.82 -52.84
CA ALA A 42 0.88 -19.22 -52.42
C ALA A 42 -0.31 -20.04 -52.97
N ILE A 43 -1.13 -20.61 -52.08
CA ILE A 43 -2.46 -21.11 -52.42
C ILE A 43 -3.49 -20.35 -51.60
N SER A 44 -4.33 -19.61 -52.33
CA SER A 44 -5.54 -18.97 -51.85
C SER A 44 -6.57 -20.03 -51.46
N MET A 45 -7.24 -19.87 -50.31
CA MET A 45 -8.63 -20.33 -50.18
C MET A 45 -9.37 -19.50 -49.12
N SER A 46 -10.05 -18.47 -49.62
CA SER A 46 -11.22 -17.89 -48.97
C SER A 46 -12.42 -18.79 -49.20
N GLN A 47 -13.08 -19.32 -48.16
CA GLN A 47 -14.54 -19.51 -48.14
C GLN A 47 -15.09 -19.99 -46.78
N GLN A 48 -16.16 -19.30 -46.36
CA GLN A 48 -17.22 -19.72 -45.44
C GLN A 48 -16.92 -19.83 -43.93
N ILE A 49 -17.00 -18.65 -43.31
CA ILE A 49 -17.81 -18.43 -42.11
C ILE A 49 -19.25 -18.88 -42.42
N ASN A 50 -19.76 -19.87 -41.71
CA ASN A 50 -21.17 -20.03 -41.30
C ASN A 50 -21.33 -21.39 -40.61
N ASP A 51 -21.28 -21.36 -39.27
CA ASP A 51 -22.07 -22.18 -38.34
C ASP A 51 -21.41 -22.17 -36.96
N LEU A 52 -21.54 -21.05 -36.25
CA LEU A 52 -21.10 -20.88 -34.86
C LEU A 52 -22.32 -20.82 -33.92
N ASN A 53 -23.21 -21.81 -34.03
CA ASN A 53 -24.31 -22.02 -33.10
C ASN A 53 -24.13 -23.35 -32.37
N ALA A 54 -23.16 -23.39 -31.43
CA ALA A 54 -23.15 -24.22 -30.22
C ALA A 54 -21.71 -24.35 -29.70
N ILE A 55 -21.21 -23.34 -28.97
CA ILE A 55 -20.00 -23.52 -28.16
C ILE A 55 -20.31 -23.01 -26.75
N HIS A 56 -20.61 -23.96 -25.87
CA HIS A 56 -20.69 -23.75 -24.44
C HIS A 56 -19.36 -24.19 -23.81
N TYR A 57 -18.69 -23.27 -23.11
CA TYR A 57 -17.54 -23.44 -22.22
C TYR A 57 -16.18 -23.84 -22.85
N PHE A 58 -15.29 -22.85 -23.03
CA PHE A 58 -13.84 -23.06 -23.09
C PHE A 58 -13.12 -22.14 -22.10
N ASP A 59 -12.27 -22.71 -21.25
CA ASP A 59 -11.29 -21.98 -20.42
C ASP A 59 -10.01 -21.78 -21.24
N ILE A 60 -9.73 -20.54 -21.63
CA ILE A 60 -8.49 -20.17 -22.33
C ILE A 60 -7.55 -19.50 -21.32
N LYS A 61 -6.46 -20.19 -20.99
CA LYS A 61 -5.44 -19.69 -20.05
C LYS A 61 -4.38 -18.89 -20.81
N PHE A 62 -4.24 -17.61 -20.48
CA PHE A 62 -3.18 -16.74 -21.01
C PHE A 62 -2.04 -16.61 -20.01
N ALA A 63 -0.86 -17.11 -20.35
CA ALA A 63 0.38 -16.89 -19.58
C ALA A 63 1.36 -16.06 -20.40
N ARG A 64 1.84 -14.94 -19.84
CA ARG A 64 2.94 -14.16 -20.42
C ARG A 64 4.21 -14.47 -19.63
N ALA A 65 5.14 -15.18 -20.25
CA ALA A 65 6.41 -15.52 -19.63
C ALA A 65 7.58 -15.09 -20.54
N THR A 66 8.62 -14.52 -19.93
CA THR A 66 9.85 -14.16 -20.63
C THR A 66 10.65 -15.42 -20.95
N SER A 67 11.18 -15.50 -22.17
CA SER A 67 11.67 -16.72 -22.87
C SER A 67 12.44 -17.71 -22.01
N ASN A 68 13.35 -17.26 -21.14
CA ASN A 68 14.24 -18.15 -20.39
C ASN A 68 13.59 -18.81 -19.15
N LYS A 69 12.43 -18.32 -18.68
CA LYS A 69 11.69 -18.91 -17.54
C LYS A 69 10.65 -19.95 -17.97
N CYS A 70 10.20 -19.93 -19.23
CA CYS A 70 9.27 -20.92 -19.76
C CYS A 70 9.89 -22.32 -19.78
N GLN A 71 11.14 -22.43 -20.24
CA GLN A 71 11.80 -23.73 -20.39
C GLN A 71 12.06 -24.41 -19.04
N SER A 72 12.35 -23.65 -17.98
CA SER A 72 12.47 -24.19 -16.62
C SER A 72 11.12 -24.57 -16.02
N LEU A 73 10.06 -23.79 -16.25
CA LEU A 73 8.71 -24.09 -15.73
C LEU A 73 8.05 -25.29 -16.44
N ILE A 74 8.29 -25.48 -17.74
CA ILE A 74 7.79 -26.63 -18.51
C ILE A 74 8.46 -27.93 -18.04
N THR A 75 9.73 -27.86 -17.65
CA THR A 75 10.48 -29.03 -17.13
C THR A 75 10.22 -29.29 -15.65
N GLU A 76 10.00 -28.26 -14.83
CA GLU A 76 9.78 -28.37 -13.39
C GLU A 76 8.34 -28.83 -13.03
N TYR A 77 7.34 -28.56 -13.88
CA TYR A 77 5.93 -28.90 -13.61
C TYR A 77 5.38 -30.15 -14.31
N ASN A 78 6.20 -30.89 -15.05
CA ASN A 78 5.84 -32.18 -15.67
C ASN A 78 4.39 -32.20 -16.23
N VAL A 79 4.14 -31.34 -17.23
CA VAL A 79 2.80 -31.08 -17.82
C VAL A 79 2.33 -32.26 -18.72
N SER A 80 2.74 -33.48 -18.40
CA SER A 80 2.32 -34.72 -19.08
C SER A 80 0.94 -35.21 -18.63
N SER A 81 0.28 -34.54 -17.68
CA SER A 81 -1.00 -34.96 -17.08
C SER A 81 -2.23 -34.15 -17.53
N PHE A 82 -2.07 -33.16 -18.42
CA PHE A 82 -3.20 -32.40 -18.99
C PHE A 82 -3.23 -32.53 -20.53
N PRO A 83 -4.39 -32.84 -21.13
CA PRO A 83 -4.52 -32.83 -22.58
C PRO A 83 -4.51 -31.36 -23.02
N THR A 84 -3.34 -30.86 -23.44
CA THR A 84 -3.14 -29.44 -23.74
C THR A 84 -2.73 -29.30 -25.20
N THR A 85 -3.59 -28.70 -26.02
CA THR A 85 -3.28 -28.36 -27.42
C THR A 85 -2.57 -27.00 -27.46
N ILE A 86 -1.35 -26.95 -27.98
CA ILE A 86 -0.57 -25.71 -28.15
C ILE A 86 -0.70 -25.27 -29.61
N THR A 87 -1.15 -24.04 -29.86
CA THR A 87 -1.28 -23.48 -31.22
C THR A 87 -0.38 -22.27 -31.39
N PHE A 88 0.39 -22.22 -32.49
CA PHE A 88 1.27 -21.11 -32.85
C PHE A 88 0.59 -20.27 -33.93
N VAL A 89 0.61 -18.94 -33.80
CA VAL A 89 -0.02 -18.02 -34.77
C VAL A 89 0.99 -16.99 -35.23
N ASP A 90 1.17 -16.87 -36.54
CA ASP A 90 2.10 -15.92 -37.17
C ASP A 90 1.50 -14.51 -37.34
N GLY A 91 2.38 -13.51 -37.32
CA GLY A 91 2.07 -12.12 -36.94
C GLY A 91 1.06 -11.33 -37.80
N TYR A 92 0.71 -11.78 -39.01
CA TYR A 92 -0.21 -11.04 -39.88
C TYR A 92 -1.70 -11.42 -39.69
N GLU A 93 -2.00 -12.60 -39.15
CA GLU A 93 -3.37 -13.00 -38.78
C GLU A 93 -3.80 -12.51 -37.39
N PHE A 94 -2.87 -11.91 -36.64
CA PHE A 94 -3.03 -11.48 -35.26
C PHE A 94 -4.25 -10.57 -35.02
N SER A 95 -4.52 -9.58 -35.89
CA SER A 95 -5.59 -8.60 -35.64
C SER A 95 -7.00 -9.16 -35.89
N ARG A 96 -7.16 -10.06 -36.87
CA ARG A 96 -8.45 -10.68 -37.20
C ARG A 96 -8.77 -11.84 -36.26
N THR A 97 -7.79 -12.68 -35.99
CA THR A 97 -7.94 -13.87 -35.14
C THR A 97 -8.14 -13.47 -33.67
N ILE A 98 -7.46 -12.43 -33.16
CA ILE A 98 -7.79 -11.84 -31.85
C ILE A 98 -9.15 -11.15 -31.87
N GLY A 99 -9.52 -10.46 -32.95
CA GLY A 99 -10.84 -9.83 -33.08
C GLY A 99 -12.01 -10.82 -32.92
N ILE A 100 -11.84 -12.03 -33.47
CA ILE A 100 -12.83 -13.11 -33.40
C ILE A 100 -12.76 -13.85 -32.05
N LEU A 101 -11.56 -14.22 -31.58
CA LEU A 101 -11.36 -14.88 -30.28
C LEU A 101 -11.81 -13.99 -29.10
N THR A 102 -11.54 -12.68 -29.14
CA THR A 102 -11.93 -11.75 -28.06
C THR A 102 -13.42 -11.46 -28.00
N GLN A 103 -14.19 -11.76 -29.06
CA GLN A 103 -15.65 -11.70 -29.01
C GLN A 103 -16.27 -12.93 -28.34
N GLN A 104 -15.56 -14.06 -28.29
CA GLN A 104 -16.08 -15.34 -27.79
C GLN A 104 -15.51 -15.77 -26.42
N ILE A 105 -14.48 -15.11 -25.89
CA ILE A 105 -13.89 -15.41 -24.57
C ILE A 105 -14.61 -14.62 -23.46
N GLU A 106 -15.47 -15.28 -22.70
CA GLU A 106 -16.23 -14.65 -21.62
C GLU A 106 -15.52 -14.67 -20.22
N TRP A 107 -14.54 -15.54 -19.94
CA TRP A 107 -14.13 -15.80 -18.55
C TRP A 107 -12.61 -15.93 -18.28
N ILE A 108 -12.19 -15.16 -17.27
CA ILE A 108 -10.98 -15.23 -16.42
C ILE A 108 -9.63 -14.83 -17.02
N HIS A 109 -9.12 -13.67 -16.59
CA HIS A 109 -7.67 -13.40 -16.50
C HIS A 109 -7.17 -14.00 -15.19
N GLU A 110 -6.23 -14.95 -15.24
CA GLU A 110 -5.62 -15.58 -14.06
C GLU A 110 -4.14 -15.22 -13.99
N ASP A 111 -3.75 -14.44 -12.98
CA ASP A 111 -2.33 -14.25 -12.64
C ASP A 111 -1.90 -15.44 -11.78
N ILE A 112 -1.40 -16.49 -12.44
CA ILE A 112 -0.95 -17.74 -11.80
C ILE A 112 0.12 -17.46 -10.73
N LEU A 113 0.88 -16.37 -10.84
CA LEU A 113 1.92 -16.00 -9.88
C LEU A 113 1.40 -15.22 -8.67
N ARG A 114 0.16 -14.70 -8.72
CA ARG A 114 -0.42 -13.89 -7.64
C ARG A 114 -1.78 -14.38 -7.15
N GLU A 115 -2.25 -15.53 -7.65
CA GLU A 115 -3.51 -16.17 -7.25
C GLU A 115 -4.75 -15.27 -7.41
N PHE A 116 -4.72 -14.33 -8.36
CA PHE A 116 -5.87 -13.45 -8.65
C PHE A 116 -6.51 -13.79 -9.99
N SER A 117 -7.80 -14.11 -9.96
CA SER A 117 -8.64 -14.31 -11.13
C SER A 117 -9.63 -13.16 -11.30
N PHE A 118 -9.65 -12.50 -12.46
CA PHE A 118 -10.63 -11.44 -12.80
C PHE A 118 -11.49 -11.87 -13.97
N LYS A 119 -12.80 -11.60 -13.95
CA LYS A 119 -13.62 -11.81 -15.15
C LYS A 119 -13.12 -10.90 -16.28
N TRP A 120 -13.05 -11.39 -17.52
CA TRP A 120 -12.49 -10.61 -18.64
C TRP A 120 -13.22 -9.28 -18.85
N LYS A 121 -14.55 -9.29 -18.72
CA LYS A 121 -15.38 -8.07 -18.72
C LYS A 121 -14.95 -7.04 -17.67
N GLN A 122 -14.54 -7.50 -16.48
CA GLN A 122 -14.03 -6.63 -15.41
C GLN A 122 -12.62 -6.12 -15.73
N ALA A 123 -11.74 -6.98 -16.25
CA ALA A 123 -10.38 -6.61 -16.64
C ALA A 123 -10.37 -5.54 -17.74
N LYS A 124 -11.18 -5.72 -18.79
CA LYS A 124 -11.33 -4.75 -19.89
C LYS A 124 -11.89 -3.40 -19.44
N SER A 125 -12.75 -3.40 -18.42
CA SER A 125 -13.34 -2.18 -17.87
C SER A 125 -12.45 -1.45 -16.85
N ASN A 126 -11.31 -2.03 -16.45
CA ASN A 126 -10.45 -1.49 -15.42
C ASN A 126 -9.06 -1.14 -15.98
N PRO A 127 -8.77 0.15 -16.22
CA PRO A 127 -7.51 0.57 -16.83
C PRO A 127 -6.29 0.23 -15.96
N ASN A 128 -6.44 0.14 -14.63
CA ASN A 128 -5.34 -0.25 -13.75
C ASN A 128 -4.95 -1.72 -13.93
N ILE A 129 -5.93 -2.60 -14.18
CA ILE A 129 -5.67 -4.01 -14.49
C ILE A 129 -4.92 -4.08 -15.82
N LEU A 130 -5.40 -3.38 -16.85
CA LEU A 130 -4.74 -3.32 -18.16
C LEU A 130 -3.27 -2.85 -18.04
N ALA A 131 -3.03 -1.79 -17.27
CA ALA A 131 -1.69 -1.24 -17.02
C ALA A 131 -0.78 -2.21 -16.26
N VAL A 132 -1.29 -2.93 -15.26
CA VAL A 132 -0.49 -3.86 -14.45
C VAL A 132 -0.11 -5.12 -15.23
N TYR A 133 -0.99 -5.61 -16.09
CA TYR A 133 -0.83 -6.91 -16.75
C TYR A 133 -0.28 -6.86 -18.18
N GLY A 134 0.09 -5.67 -18.69
CA GLY A 134 0.77 -5.60 -19.99
C GLY A 134 -0.14 -5.43 -21.19
N TYR A 135 -1.42 -5.07 -20.97
CA TYR A 135 -2.39 -4.83 -22.04
C TYR A 135 -2.32 -3.38 -22.51
N ASP A 136 -1.15 -2.97 -22.99
CA ASP A 136 -0.79 -1.57 -23.22
C ASP A 136 -1.64 -0.94 -24.34
N GLU A 137 -1.84 -1.65 -25.46
CA GLU A 137 -2.72 -1.20 -26.55
C GLU A 137 -4.18 -1.08 -26.13
N MET A 138 -4.68 -2.02 -25.32
CA MET A 138 -6.05 -1.97 -24.80
C MET A 138 -6.23 -0.80 -23.85
N LEU A 139 -5.22 -0.47 -23.06
CA LEU A 139 -5.21 0.70 -22.19
C LEU A 139 -5.28 2.01 -23.00
N ILE A 140 -4.47 2.12 -24.06
CA ILE A 140 -4.47 3.27 -24.96
C ILE A 140 -5.86 3.42 -25.60
N ARG A 141 -6.42 2.32 -26.12
CA ARG A 141 -7.77 2.31 -26.71
C ARG A 141 -8.85 2.68 -25.70
N TYR A 142 -8.76 2.17 -24.47
CA TYR A 142 -9.70 2.49 -23.39
C TYR A 142 -9.82 4.00 -23.17
N PHE A 143 -8.68 4.71 -23.05
CA PHE A 143 -8.71 6.16 -22.86
C PHE A 143 -9.09 6.93 -24.12
N LYS A 144 -8.77 6.41 -25.30
CA LYS A 144 -9.20 7.00 -26.57
C LYS A 144 -10.72 6.96 -26.73
N ASP A 145 -11.35 5.82 -26.42
CA ASP A 145 -12.81 5.68 -26.47
C ASP A 145 -13.49 6.64 -25.48
N LYS A 146 -12.92 6.81 -24.28
CA LYS A 146 -13.39 7.77 -23.27
C LYS A 146 -13.29 9.23 -23.74
N ARG A 147 -12.17 9.57 -24.38
CA ARG A 147 -11.93 10.88 -24.98
C ARG A 147 -12.92 11.20 -26.09
N ASP A 148 -13.26 10.22 -26.92
CA ASP A 148 -14.20 10.43 -28.03
C ASP A 148 -15.65 10.51 -27.54
N ALA A 149 -15.98 9.80 -26.46
CA ALA A 149 -17.28 9.91 -25.78
C ALA A 149 -17.50 11.28 -25.10
N SER A 150 -16.43 11.88 -24.56
CA SER A 150 -16.51 13.18 -23.87
C SER A 150 -16.59 14.39 -24.81
N ARG A 151 -16.40 14.22 -26.12
CA ARG A 151 -16.49 15.29 -27.14
C ARG A 151 -17.89 15.94 -27.26
N GLN A 152 -18.87 15.50 -26.48
CA GLN A 152 -20.26 15.90 -26.61
C GLN A 152 -20.72 17.15 -25.82
N TRP A 153 -19.89 17.95 -25.11
CA TRP A 153 -20.15 19.41 -24.90
C TRP A 153 -19.29 20.21 -23.90
N TYR A 154 -18.33 19.65 -23.16
CA TYR A 154 -17.61 20.43 -22.14
C TYR A 154 -16.09 20.30 -22.27
N HIS A 155 -15.39 21.34 -21.78
CA HIS A 155 -13.92 21.50 -21.64
C HIS A 155 -13.23 22.56 -22.51
N PHE A 156 -13.95 23.57 -22.99
CA PHE A 156 -13.34 24.80 -23.53
C PHE A 156 -12.64 25.66 -22.46
N LEU A 157 -12.79 25.36 -21.16
CA LEU A 157 -12.26 26.20 -20.07
C LEU A 157 -11.10 25.59 -19.26
N TYR A 158 -10.81 24.28 -19.34
CA TYR A 158 -9.78 23.64 -18.48
C TYR A 158 -8.87 22.57 -19.13
N GLY A 159 -8.91 22.38 -20.46
CA GLY A 159 -7.76 21.85 -21.22
C GLY A 159 -7.47 20.33 -21.21
N ASN A 160 -8.20 19.47 -20.49
CA ASN A 160 -8.06 18.00 -20.60
C ASN A 160 -9.35 17.36 -21.16
N PRO A 161 -9.27 16.42 -22.12
CA PRO A 161 -10.45 15.82 -22.74
C PRO A 161 -11.10 14.69 -21.92
N LEU A 162 -10.63 14.38 -20.72
CA LEU A 162 -11.20 13.34 -19.84
C LEU A 162 -11.94 13.95 -18.64
N GLU A 163 -12.97 13.26 -18.17
CA GLU A 163 -13.62 13.58 -16.90
C GLU A 163 -12.68 13.34 -15.71
N GLN A 164 -12.92 14.01 -14.58
CA GLN A 164 -12.06 13.93 -13.39
C GLN A 164 -11.82 12.49 -12.90
N ASN A 165 -12.83 11.62 -12.94
CA ASN A 165 -12.70 10.21 -12.52
C ASN A 165 -11.83 9.39 -13.48
N ASP A 166 -11.91 9.68 -14.78
CA ASP A 166 -11.09 9.04 -15.80
C ASP A 166 -9.64 9.55 -15.73
N ILE A 167 -9.42 10.82 -15.37
CA ILE A 167 -8.08 11.37 -15.08
C ILE A 167 -7.44 10.63 -13.89
N GLU A 168 -8.15 10.43 -12.78
CA GLU A 168 -7.60 9.70 -11.64
C GLU A 168 -7.30 8.24 -11.99
N SER A 169 -8.14 7.62 -12.81
CA SER A 169 -7.91 6.26 -13.33
C SER A 169 -6.67 6.18 -14.23
N LEU A 170 -6.46 7.18 -15.09
CA LEU A 170 -5.27 7.31 -15.93
C LEU A 170 -4.01 7.52 -15.09
N VAL A 171 -4.05 8.41 -14.10
CA VAL A 171 -2.92 8.66 -13.19
C VAL A 171 -2.56 7.38 -12.43
N GLN A 172 -3.54 6.63 -11.93
CA GLN A 172 -3.28 5.37 -11.24
C GLN A 172 -2.68 4.29 -12.18
N SER A 173 -3.12 4.27 -13.44
CA SER A 173 -2.59 3.38 -14.48
C SER A 173 -1.14 3.75 -14.80
N LEU A 174 -0.85 5.03 -15.01
CA LEU A 174 0.50 5.54 -15.23
C LEU A 174 1.44 5.27 -14.06
N ARG A 175 0.98 5.43 -12.81
CA ARG A 175 1.79 5.07 -11.63
C ARG A 175 2.17 3.58 -11.61
N SER A 176 1.27 2.72 -12.09
CA SER A 176 1.52 1.29 -12.24
C SER A 176 2.51 1.01 -13.38
N SER A 177 2.37 1.71 -14.51
CA SER A 177 3.29 1.65 -15.64
C SER A 177 4.71 2.12 -15.27
N ILE A 178 4.85 3.21 -14.52
CA ILE A 178 6.14 3.70 -13.99
C ILE A 178 6.79 2.64 -13.09
N ARG A 179 6.01 2.01 -12.21
CA ARG A 179 6.49 0.90 -11.36
C ARG A 179 7.07 -0.22 -12.22
N LEU A 180 6.37 -0.59 -13.30
CA LEU A 180 6.75 -1.67 -14.21
C LEU A 180 7.76 -1.25 -15.30
N ASN A 181 8.29 -0.03 -15.26
CA ASN A 181 9.25 0.50 -16.24
C ASN A 181 8.73 0.55 -17.69
N LYS A 182 7.43 0.81 -17.88
CA LYS A 182 6.83 0.97 -19.21
C LYS A 182 6.99 2.41 -19.72
N THR A 183 8.23 2.79 -20.02
CA THR A 183 8.60 4.17 -20.36
C THR A 183 7.83 4.70 -21.56
N GLU A 184 7.76 3.94 -22.66
CA GLU A 184 7.09 4.38 -23.89
C GLU A 184 5.59 4.61 -23.70
N LEU A 185 4.91 3.69 -23.01
CA LEU A 185 3.50 3.84 -22.68
C LEU A 185 3.23 5.10 -21.84
N VAL A 186 4.11 5.40 -20.88
CA VAL A 186 4.01 6.62 -20.09
C VAL A 186 4.15 7.83 -21.00
N PHE A 187 5.16 7.88 -21.87
CA PHE A 187 5.40 9.00 -22.78
C PHE A 187 4.22 9.24 -23.72
N GLN A 188 3.70 8.19 -24.34
CA GLN A 188 2.57 8.27 -25.25
C GLN A 188 1.33 8.84 -24.56
N LEU A 189 0.91 8.24 -23.44
CA LEU A 189 -0.29 8.67 -22.73
C LEU A 189 -0.16 10.09 -22.15
N THR A 190 1.00 10.47 -21.60
CA THR A 190 1.18 11.84 -21.08
C THR A 190 1.29 12.89 -22.18
N LYS A 191 1.68 12.51 -23.40
CA LYS A 191 1.67 13.40 -24.56
C LYS A 191 0.25 13.64 -25.06
N GLU A 192 -0.58 12.59 -25.09
CA GLU A 192 -1.96 12.67 -25.56
C GLU A 192 -2.90 13.34 -24.55
N TYR A 193 -2.69 13.10 -23.25
CA TYR A 193 -3.54 13.60 -22.18
C TYR A 193 -2.77 14.57 -21.28
N PRO A 194 -3.08 15.88 -21.32
CA PRO A 194 -2.36 16.87 -20.53
C PRO A 194 -2.68 16.74 -19.03
N LEU A 195 -1.72 16.24 -18.25
CA LEU A 195 -1.87 15.93 -16.83
C LEU A 195 -1.24 17.00 -15.91
N TYR A 196 -1.47 18.26 -16.24
CA TYR A 196 -0.81 19.44 -15.65
C TYR A 196 -0.67 19.36 -14.10
N SER A 197 -1.78 19.25 -13.37
CA SER A 197 -1.82 19.22 -11.90
C SER A 197 -1.37 17.88 -11.29
N ARG A 198 -1.06 16.87 -12.11
CA ARG A 198 -0.73 15.51 -11.68
C ARG A 198 0.71 15.10 -12.02
N ILE A 199 1.48 15.92 -12.77
CA ILE A 199 2.92 15.68 -12.99
C ILE A 199 3.68 15.47 -11.67
N PRO A 200 3.49 16.27 -10.60
CA PRO A 200 4.24 16.06 -9.35
C PRO A 200 4.02 14.66 -8.74
N VAL A 201 2.82 14.09 -8.90
CA VAL A 201 2.48 12.74 -8.42
C VAL A 201 3.19 11.66 -9.26
N LEU A 202 3.28 11.85 -10.57
CA LEU A 202 4.01 10.97 -11.48
C LEU A 202 5.53 11.07 -11.25
N ALA A 203 6.07 12.27 -11.09
CA ALA A 203 7.48 12.52 -10.78
C ALA A 203 7.89 11.88 -9.45
N ARG A 204 7.04 11.98 -8.41
CA ARG A 204 7.24 11.26 -7.14
C ARG A 204 7.29 9.75 -7.34
N SER A 205 6.45 9.20 -8.21
CA SER A 205 6.44 7.78 -8.52
C SER A 205 7.69 7.36 -9.28
N ALA A 206 8.16 8.19 -10.23
CA ALA A 206 9.41 7.98 -10.95
C ALA A 206 10.61 7.92 -9.98
N ILE A 207 10.70 8.86 -9.03
CA ILE A 207 11.74 8.86 -7.98
C ILE A 207 11.65 7.61 -7.09
N LYS A 208 10.43 7.23 -6.68
CA LYS A 208 10.20 6.06 -5.82
C LYS A 208 10.72 4.77 -6.46
N TYR A 209 10.63 4.65 -7.78
CA TYR A 209 11.04 3.45 -8.53
C TYR A 209 12.35 3.63 -9.30
N GLY A 210 13.05 4.75 -9.17
CA GLY A 210 14.36 4.95 -9.80
C GLY A 210 14.32 5.21 -11.30
N ARG A 211 13.24 5.79 -11.84
CA ARG A 211 13.02 6.03 -13.27
C ARG A 211 13.49 7.42 -13.70
N LEU A 212 14.79 7.57 -13.93
CA LEU A 212 15.40 8.86 -14.29
C LEU A 212 14.96 9.35 -15.69
N ASP A 213 14.83 8.43 -16.64
CA ASP A 213 14.31 8.65 -17.98
C ASP A 213 12.91 9.28 -17.96
N ILE A 214 12.00 8.68 -17.19
CA ILE A 214 10.64 9.18 -17.01
C ILE A 214 10.65 10.53 -16.30
N LEU A 215 11.47 10.69 -15.26
CA LEU A 215 11.56 11.97 -14.54
C LEU A 215 12.05 13.11 -15.44
N LYS A 216 13.07 12.87 -16.28
CA LYS A 216 13.58 13.85 -17.25
C LYS A 216 12.52 14.24 -18.28
N TYR A 217 11.76 13.26 -18.77
CA TYR A 217 10.65 13.52 -19.68
C TYR A 217 9.54 14.36 -19.01
N LEU A 218 9.15 14.02 -17.77
CA LEU A 218 8.14 14.75 -16.99
C LEU A 218 8.56 16.21 -16.72
N ASP A 219 9.84 16.45 -16.48
CA ASP A 219 10.40 17.81 -16.38
C ASP A 219 10.31 18.57 -17.71
N LYS A 220 10.68 17.93 -18.83
CA LYS A 220 10.57 18.55 -20.15
C LYS A 220 9.14 19.01 -20.46
N ILE A 221 8.14 18.15 -20.26
CA ILE A 221 6.73 18.50 -20.52
C ILE A 221 6.20 19.52 -19.51
N SER A 222 6.64 19.48 -18.24
CA SER A 222 6.27 20.45 -17.21
C SER A 222 6.61 21.88 -17.64
N ASN A 223 7.82 22.09 -18.18
CA ASN A 223 8.27 23.41 -18.61
C ASN A 223 7.52 23.91 -19.86
N VAL A 224 7.06 23.00 -20.72
CA VAL A 224 6.20 23.35 -21.87
C VAL A 224 4.81 23.80 -21.39
N TRP A 225 4.31 23.20 -20.32
CA TRP A 225 2.95 23.40 -19.86
C TRP A 225 2.77 24.57 -18.88
N TYR A 226 3.84 25.04 -18.22
CA TYR A 226 3.75 26.07 -17.18
C TYR A 226 4.83 27.14 -17.34
N SER A 227 4.42 28.42 -17.34
CA SER A 227 5.33 29.58 -17.33
C SER A 227 5.49 30.25 -15.95
N ASN A 228 4.54 30.11 -15.02
CA ASN A 228 4.64 30.67 -13.65
C ASN A 228 3.92 29.79 -12.60
N ASP A 229 4.62 29.53 -11.49
CA ASP A 229 4.19 29.08 -10.14
C ASP A 229 3.62 27.69 -9.83
N TYR A 230 3.30 26.81 -10.80
CA TYR A 230 2.79 25.44 -10.49
C TYR A 230 3.64 24.27 -11.01
N GLY A 231 4.89 24.54 -11.45
CA GLY A 231 5.81 23.52 -11.97
C GLY A 231 6.33 22.52 -10.93
N LEU A 232 7.24 21.62 -11.36
CA LEU A 232 7.90 20.69 -10.44
C LEU A 232 8.66 21.46 -9.34
N SER A 233 8.23 21.30 -8.09
CA SER A 233 8.99 21.78 -6.94
C SER A 233 10.23 20.88 -6.74
N TYR A 234 11.37 21.34 -7.25
CA TYR A 234 12.65 20.65 -7.07
C TYR A 234 13.04 20.50 -5.60
N TYR A 235 12.54 21.36 -4.71
CA TYR A 235 12.68 21.20 -3.26
C TYR A 235 12.14 19.83 -2.80
N TYR A 236 10.86 19.54 -3.07
CA TYR A 236 10.24 18.29 -2.62
C TYR A 236 10.79 17.06 -3.35
N LEU A 237 11.10 17.18 -4.65
CA LEU A 237 11.71 16.10 -5.41
C LEU A 237 13.08 15.73 -4.87
N THR A 238 13.93 16.71 -4.56
CA THR A 238 15.27 16.49 -4.00
C THR A 238 15.15 15.80 -2.63
N CYS A 239 14.25 16.27 -1.76
CA CYS A 239 13.99 15.61 -0.48
C CYS A 239 13.52 14.16 -0.63
N TRP A 240 12.64 13.87 -1.59
CA TRP A 240 12.20 12.49 -1.86
C TRP A 240 13.30 11.63 -2.47
N ALA A 241 14.10 12.18 -3.38
CA ALA A 241 15.24 11.49 -3.97
C ALA A 241 16.28 11.14 -2.90
N SER A 242 16.55 12.03 -1.95
CA SER A 242 17.44 11.78 -0.82
C SER A 242 16.95 10.67 0.11
N LYS A 243 15.62 10.58 0.31
CA LYS A 243 15.01 9.54 1.16
C LYS A 243 14.89 8.17 0.46
N SER A 244 14.74 8.14 -0.87
CA SER A 244 14.44 6.90 -1.59
C SER A 244 15.59 5.90 -1.47
N LYS A 245 15.30 4.59 -1.56
CA LYS A 245 16.34 3.54 -1.66
C LYS A 245 16.96 3.44 -3.06
N GLN A 246 16.39 4.17 -4.02
CA GLN A 246 16.71 4.01 -5.45
C GLN A 246 17.84 4.94 -5.89
N ASN A 247 18.21 4.80 -7.15
CA ASN A 247 19.34 5.42 -7.86
C ASN A 247 19.81 6.81 -7.37
N LEU A 248 21.09 6.91 -6.96
CA LEU A 248 21.82 8.14 -6.65
C LEU A 248 21.84 9.14 -7.82
N GLU A 249 21.82 8.66 -9.06
CA GLU A 249 21.85 9.50 -10.26
C GLU A 249 20.65 10.45 -10.37
N ILE A 250 19.49 10.08 -9.82
CA ILE A 250 18.34 10.99 -9.74
C ILE A 250 18.65 12.18 -8.84
N LEU A 251 19.30 11.94 -7.70
CA LEU A 251 19.68 13.00 -6.77
C LEU A 251 20.73 13.90 -7.40
N LYS A 252 21.76 13.33 -8.05
CA LYS A 252 22.77 14.09 -8.78
C LYS A 252 22.15 14.99 -9.84
N TRP A 253 21.27 14.44 -10.67
CA TRP A 253 20.58 15.21 -11.71
C TRP A 253 19.75 16.36 -11.11
N LEU A 254 19.01 16.15 -10.03
CA LEU A 254 18.23 17.21 -9.38
C LEU A 254 19.14 18.32 -8.81
N VAL A 255 20.25 17.94 -8.19
CA VAL A 255 21.18 18.90 -7.57
C VAL A 255 21.94 19.69 -8.63
N GLU A 256 22.64 18.99 -9.52
CA GLU A 256 23.59 19.59 -10.47
C GLU A 256 22.86 20.31 -11.61
N GLU A 257 21.84 19.67 -12.20
CA GLU A 257 21.18 20.22 -13.39
C GLU A 257 20.03 21.18 -13.05
N LYS A 258 19.39 21.03 -11.88
CA LYS A 258 18.17 21.80 -11.55
C LYS A 258 18.34 22.81 -10.43
N LEU A 259 19.07 22.51 -9.37
CA LEU A 259 19.25 23.47 -8.28
C LEU A 259 20.41 24.43 -8.57
N GLU A 260 21.59 23.89 -8.90
CA GLU A 260 22.79 24.70 -9.08
C GLU A 260 22.75 25.57 -10.35
N LYS A 261 22.40 24.98 -11.50
CA LYS A 261 22.31 25.75 -12.76
C LYS A 261 21.28 26.87 -12.73
N ASN A 262 20.19 26.68 -12.00
CA ASN A 262 19.13 27.68 -11.89
C ASN A 262 19.39 28.74 -10.81
N LYS A 263 20.54 28.71 -10.13
CA LYS A 263 20.94 29.67 -9.08
C LYS A 263 19.84 29.93 -8.06
N THR A 264 19.12 28.89 -7.64
CA THR A 264 18.01 29.02 -6.70
C THR A 264 18.53 29.59 -5.38
N LYS A 265 18.00 30.75 -4.95
CA LYS A 265 18.40 31.44 -3.71
C LYS A 265 18.23 30.59 -2.44
N GLU A 266 17.43 29.51 -2.51
CA GLU A 266 17.13 28.61 -1.40
C GLU A 266 17.89 27.28 -1.46
N ILE A 267 18.93 27.15 -2.30
CA ILE A 267 19.66 25.89 -2.47
C ILE A 267 20.19 25.34 -1.14
N GLU A 268 20.66 26.20 -0.24
CA GLU A 268 21.15 25.81 1.09
C GLU A 268 20.04 25.15 1.94
N ILE A 269 18.84 25.72 1.94
CA ILE A 269 17.66 25.18 2.64
C ILE A 269 17.28 23.82 2.06
N VAL A 270 17.23 23.72 0.73
CA VAL A 270 16.89 22.46 0.02
C VAL A 270 17.91 21.38 0.37
N VAL A 271 19.20 21.69 0.28
CA VAL A 271 20.30 20.75 0.54
C VAL A 271 20.31 20.32 2.00
N ARG A 272 20.17 21.25 2.94
CA ARG A 272 20.07 20.91 4.38
C ARG A 272 18.93 19.94 4.63
N ASP A 273 17.75 20.19 4.07
CA ASP A 273 16.60 19.31 4.27
C ASP A 273 16.81 17.97 3.57
N ALA A 274 17.41 17.96 2.37
CA ALA A 274 17.81 16.75 1.65
C ALA A 274 18.79 15.88 2.46
N ILE A 275 19.80 16.47 3.11
CA ILE A 275 20.73 15.79 4.03
C ILE A 275 19.95 15.18 5.21
N ASN A 276 19.03 15.94 5.81
CA ASN A 276 18.17 15.45 6.90
C ASN A 276 17.29 14.25 6.49
N TYR A 277 16.76 14.25 5.26
CA TYR A 277 15.98 13.13 4.72
C TYR A 277 16.86 11.90 4.41
N ALA A 278 18.05 12.10 3.84
CA ALA A 278 19.02 11.02 3.61
C ALA A 278 19.47 10.38 4.93
N ALA A 279 19.84 11.21 5.91
CA ALA A 279 20.24 10.77 7.25
C ALA A 279 19.13 9.98 7.94
N ARG A 280 17.88 10.48 7.94
CA ARG A 280 16.73 9.79 8.53
C ARG A 280 16.42 8.45 7.85
N ALA A 281 16.68 8.34 6.56
CA ALA A 281 16.44 7.12 5.78
C ALA A 281 17.61 6.14 5.78
N GLY A 282 18.73 6.48 6.42
CA GLY A 282 19.94 5.65 6.46
C GLY A 282 20.67 5.56 5.10
N GLN A 283 20.47 6.52 4.19
CA GLN A 283 21.02 6.49 2.83
C GLN A 283 22.45 7.02 2.81
N LEU A 284 23.43 6.18 3.16
CA LEU A 284 24.83 6.59 3.32
C LEU A 284 25.43 7.20 2.05
N GLU A 285 25.28 6.57 0.88
CA GLU A 285 25.87 7.05 -0.38
C GLU A 285 25.36 8.44 -0.78
N LYS A 286 24.05 8.67 -0.62
CA LYS A 286 23.42 9.98 -0.91
C LYS A 286 23.87 11.04 0.08
N LEU A 287 23.98 10.66 1.35
CA LEU A 287 24.48 11.51 2.40
C LEU A 287 25.94 11.92 2.13
N GLN A 288 26.79 10.96 1.73
CA GLN A 288 28.18 11.19 1.34
C GLN A 288 28.29 12.16 0.16
N TYR A 289 27.47 11.96 -0.88
CA TYR A 289 27.42 12.85 -2.03
C TYR A 289 27.03 14.28 -1.64
N LEU A 290 25.92 14.46 -0.91
CA LEU A 290 25.43 15.78 -0.52
C LEU A 290 26.43 16.53 0.38
N ILE A 291 26.98 15.86 1.39
CA ILE A 291 27.95 16.46 2.32
C ILE A 291 29.27 16.74 1.61
N GLY A 292 29.73 15.84 0.74
CA GLY A 292 30.94 16.04 -0.04
C GLY A 292 30.86 17.24 -0.99
N ARG A 293 29.65 17.62 -1.41
CA ARG A 293 29.43 18.74 -2.35
C ARG A 293 29.17 20.08 -1.66
N PHE A 294 28.37 20.11 -0.60
CA PHE A 294 27.90 21.37 0.01
C PHE A 294 28.51 21.67 1.39
N ASN A 295 29.32 20.76 1.94
CA ASN A 295 29.78 20.80 3.33
C ASN A 295 28.63 20.88 4.36
N LEU A 296 28.95 20.63 5.62
CA LEU A 296 27.99 20.74 6.71
C LEU A 296 28.10 22.10 7.37
N ASN A 297 26.96 22.77 7.54
CA ASN A 297 26.87 23.95 8.40
C ASN A 297 26.91 23.48 9.87
N PRO A 298 27.83 24.00 10.70
CA PRO A 298 27.89 23.67 12.12
C PRO A 298 26.59 23.86 12.89
N ALA A 299 25.78 24.85 12.50
CA ALA A 299 24.48 25.10 13.12
C ALA A 299 23.49 23.92 12.95
N ASP A 300 23.64 23.11 11.90
CA ASP A 300 22.75 22.00 11.58
C ASP A 300 23.26 20.64 12.09
N HIS A 301 24.45 20.56 12.68
CA HIS A 301 25.06 19.31 13.12
C HIS A 301 24.16 18.47 14.02
N ASN A 302 23.55 19.10 15.03
CA ASN A 302 22.57 18.44 15.90
C ASN A 302 21.39 17.87 15.12
N ARG A 303 20.87 18.64 14.16
CA ARG A 303 19.69 18.25 13.39
C ARG A 303 19.98 16.98 12.60
N HIS A 304 21.14 16.94 11.93
CA HIS A 304 21.59 15.78 11.18
C HIS A 304 21.77 14.55 12.07
N LEU A 305 22.41 14.69 13.24
CA LEU A 305 22.59 13.61 14.20
C LEU A 305 21.25 13.09 14.75
N ILE A 306 20.32 13.96 15.14
CA ILE A 306 18.97 13.55 15.57
C ILE A 306 18.25 12.75 14.47
N LYS A 307 18.38 13.16 13.21
CA LYS A 307 17.78 12.42 12.08
C LYS A 307 18.47 11.07 11.87
N ALA A 308 19.79 11.02 11.95
CA ALA A 308 20.58 9.80 11.87
C ALA A 308 20.24 8.81 12.98
N SER A 309 20.07 9.26 14.23
CA SER A 309 19.65 8.41 15.35
C SER A 309 18.31 7.74 15.11
N LYS A 310 17.38 8.43 14.46
CA LYS A 310 16.07 7.88 14.10
C LYS A 310 16.13 6.86 12.96
N SER A 311 17.24 6.79 12.22
CA SER A 311 17.40 5.88 11.07
C SER A 311 17.78 4.47 11.46
N GLY A 312 18.52 4.29 12.56
CA GLY A 312 19.09 3.00 12.97
C GLY A 312 20.41 2.64 12.30
N SER A 313 20.93 3.49 11.39
CA SER A 313 22.14 3.22 10.64
C SER A 313 23.39 3.70 11.37
N ILE A 314 24.14 2.75 11.95
CA ILE A 314 25.48 3.01 12.54
C ILE A 314 26.43 3.66 11.52
N PRO A 315 26.53 3.17 10.25
CA PRO A 315 27.43 3.78 9.27
C PRO A 315 27.14 5.25 8.98
N VAL A 316 25.86 5.64 9.00
CA VAL A 316 25.47 7.05 8.82
C VAL A 316 25.91 7.90 10.01
N VAL A 317 25.76 7.39 11.24
CA VAL A 317 26.21 8.10 12.45
C VAL A 317 27.74 8.21 12.47
N GLU A 318 28.46 7.12 12.17
CA GLU A 318 29.91 7.12 12.05
C GLU A 318 30.40 8.12 11.00
N TYR A 319 29.79 8.11 9.82
CA TYR A 319 30.14 9.05 8.76
C TYR A 319 29.94 10.51 9.19
N LEU A 320 28.80 10.84 9.80
CA LEU A 320 28.56 12.18 10.33
C LEU A 320 29.61 12.57 11.37
N LEU A 321 29.93 11.70 12.32
CA LEU A 321 30.96 11.96 13.33
C LEU A 321 32.36 12.16 12.71
N SER A 322 32.71 11.35 11.69
CA SER A 322 33.98 11.48 10.95
C SER A 322 34.16 12.82 10.25
N LYS A 323 33.07 13.53 9.95
CA LYS A 323 33.09 14.86 9.33
C LYS A 323 33.28 15.99 10.34
N GLY A 324 33.66 15.67 11.58
CA GLY A 324 33.95 16.65 12.62
C GLY A 324 32.70 17.18 13.32
N LEU A 325 31.58 16.47 13.23
CA LEU A 325 30.36 16.80 13.97
C LEU A 325 30.60 16.48 15.44
N GLN A 326 31.00 17.49 16.21
CA GLN A 326 30.93 17.41 17.66
C GLN A 326 29.46 17.33 18.04
N PHE A 327 29.05 16.20 18.60
CA PHE A 327 27.73 16.06 19.18
C PHE A 327 27.64 16.99 20.38
N GLN A 328 26.52 17.69 20.52
CA GLN A 328 26.28 18.41 21.77
C GLN A 328 26.12 17.42 22.91
N GLU A 329 26.99 17.51 23.92
CA GLU A 329 27.02 16.60 25.05
C GLU A 329 25.65 16.53 25.75
N ASN A 330 24.97 17.66 25.92
CA ASN A 330 23.67 17.74 26.61
C ASN A 330 22.46 17.24 25.79
N GLN A 331 22.65 16.79 24.55
CA GLN A 331 21.55 16.34 23.70
C GLN A 331 21.34 14.82 23.82
N ASP A 332 20.07 14.43 23.94
CA ASP A 332 19.68 13.03 24.04
C ASP A 332 19.41 12.41 22.66
N TYR A 333 20.49 12.03 21.98
CA TYR A 333 20.41 11.29 20.72
C TYR A 333 19.96 9.84 20.91
N VAL A 334 20.26 9.26 22.09
CA VAL A 334 20.09 7.84 22.39
C VAL A 334 18.61 7.50 22.51
N SER A 335 17.81 8.33 23.17
CA SER A 335 16.35 8.14 23.28
C SER A 335 15.64 8.25 21.92
N PHE A 336 16.16 9.04 20.97
CA PHE A 336 15.63 9.06 19.61
C PHE A 336 15.88 7.75 18.86
N ALA A 337 17.00 7.06 19.11
CA ALA A 337 17.26 5.72 18.58
C ALA A 337 16.42 4.66 19.30
N ALA A 338 16.31 4.76 20.63
CA ALA A 338 15.52 3.83 21.46
C ALA A 338 14.03 3.88 21.13
N SER A 339 13.43 5.06 20.95
CA SER A 339 12.03 5.23 20.52
C SER A 339 11.71 4.68 19.13
N LYS A 340 12.73 4.28 18.35
CA LYS A 340 12.60 3.57 17.08
C LYS A 340 12.98 2.10 17.16
N GLY A 341 13.36 1.61 18.34
CA GLY A 341 13.71 0.22 18.59
C GLY A 341 15.07 -0.18 18.01
N HIS A 342 15.94 0.78 17.71
CA HIS A 342 17.25 0.54 17.08
C HIS A 342 18.29 0.05 18.10
N PHE A 343 18.14 -1.20 18.56
CA PHE A 343 18.92 -1.77 19.67
C PHE A 343 20.43 -1.65 19.50
N GLU A 344 20.97 -2.06 18.35
CA GLU A 344 22.41 -2.04 18.10
C GLU A 344 22.97 -0.61 18.01
N LEU A 345 22.17 0.33 17.48
CA LEU A 345 22.57 1.74 17.46
C LEU A 345 22.62 2.33 18.88
N VAL A 346 21.68 1.97 19.75
CA VAL A 346 21.67 2.40 21.16
C VAL A 346 22.92 1.89 21.89
N LYS A 347 23.25 0.60 21.74
CA LYS A 347 24.49 0.04 22.31
C LYS A 347 25.73 0.78 21.80
N TYR A 348 25.80 1.01 20.50
CA TYR A 348 26.90 1.73 19.87
C TYR A 348 27.04 3.14 20.45
N MET A 349 25.96 3.91 20.51
CA MET A 349 25.96 5.28 21.04
C MET A 349 26.38 5.35 22.51
N ILE A 350 25.87 4.43 23.36
CA ILE A 350 26.25 4.35 24.77
C ILE A 350 27.73 3.98 24.91
N SER A 351 28.22 3.00 24.14
CA SER A 351 29.62 2.56 24.21
C SER A 351 30.62 3.66 23.80
N LYS A 352 30.23 4.51 22.85
CA LYS A 352 31.01 5.64 22.37
C LYS A 352 30.76 6.95 23.13
N LYS A 353 29.89 6.93 24.16
CA LYS A 353 29.48 8.11 24.94
C LYS A 353 28.98 9.27 24.04
N ILE A 354 28.17 8.94 23.03
CA ILE A 354 27.60 9.91 22.09
C ILE A 354 26.33 10.51 22.72
N GLY A 355 26.44 11.76 23.19
CA GLY A 355 25.36 12.48 23.87
C GLY A 355 25.06 11.96 25.28
N VAL A 356 23.97 12.45 25.86
CA VAL A 356 23.49 12.06 27.19
C VAL A 356 22.38 11.01 27.06
N CYS A 357 22.35 10.07 28.01
CA CYS A 357 21.22 9.19 28.22
C CYS A 357 20.27 9.87 29.21
N SER A 358 19.09 10.30 28.76
CA SER A 358 18.11 10.89 29.68
C SER A 358 17.40 9.83 30.52
N GLU A 359 16.74 10.29 31.58
CA GLU A 359 15.84 9.51 32.42
C GLU A 359 14.63 8.95 31.64
N THR A 360 14.37 9.43 30.42
CA THR A 360 13.30 8.95 29.55
C THR A 360 13.73 7.82 28.61
N LEU A 361 14.97 7.34 28.72
CA LEU A 361 15.51 6.34 27.79
C LEU A 361 14.75 5.01 27.89
N LEU A 362 14.43 4.55 29.10
CA LEU A 362 13.66 3.31 29.29
C LEU A 362 12.21 3.46 28.82
N ASP A 363 11.58 4.62 29.07
CA ASP A 363 10.25 4.96 28.56
C ASP A 363 10.25 4.95 27.03
N SER A 364 11.27 5.53 26.40
CA SER A 364 11.46 5.54 24.94
C SER A 364 11.66 4.14 24.37
N ALA A 365 12.44 3.28 25.04
CA ALA A 365 12.57 1.89 24.65
C ALA A 365 11.23 1.14 24.73
N SER A 366 10.47 1.38 25.80
CA SER A 366 9.13 0.82 26.01
C SER A 366 8.14 1.26 24.94
N TYR A 367 8.18 2.53 24.55
CA TYR A 367 7.40 3.06 23.42
C TYR A 367 7.64 2.30 22.12
N SER A 368 8.88 1.88 21.86
CA SER A 368 9.21 1.11 20.64
C SER A 368 8.75 -0.35 20.68
N GLY A 369 8.45 -0.89 21.86
CA GLY A 369 8.10 -2.30 22.07
C GLY A 369 9.29 -3.26 21.99
N ASN A 370 10.52 -2.76 21.88
CA ASN A 370 11.71 -3.60 21.81
C ASN A 370 12.08 -4.14 23.20
N PHE A 371 11.51 -5.28 23.56
CA PHE A 371 11.69 -5.86 24.89
C PHE A 371 13.14 -6.27 25.20
N HIS A 372 13.92 -6.67 24.19
CA HIS A 372 15.34 -6.95 24.37
C HIS A 372 16.13 -5.71 24.79
N LEU A 373 15.82 -4.55 24.19
CA LEU A 373 16.42 -3.27 24.58
C LEU A 373 16.02 -2.89 26.01
N ILE A 374 14.76 -3.08 26.41
CA ILE A 374 14.28 -2.81 27.78
C ILE A 374 15.07 -3.64 28.80
N LYS A 375 15.15 -4.98 28.61
CA LYS A 375 15.92 -5.87 29.49
C LYS A 375 17.40 -5.48 29.54
N TRP A 376 17.98 -5.16 28.38
CA TRP A 376 19.39 -4.79 28.30
C TRP A 376 19.69 -3.47 29.03
N LEU A 377 18.84 -2.44 28.86
CA LEU A 377 18.96 -1.15 29.57
C LEU A 377 18.79 -1.32 31.07
N HIS A 378 17.87 -2.18 31.51
CA HIS A 378 17.68 -2.46 32.92
C HIS A 378 18.88 -3.16 33.57
N LEU A 379 19.50 -4.11 32.86
CA LEU A 379 20.65 -4.88 33.36
C LEU A 379 21.99 -4.15 33.25
N ASN A 380 22.17 -3.31 32.23
CA ASN A 380 23.46 -2.68 31.90
C ASN A 380 23.46 -1.16 32.06
N GLY A 381 22.31 -0.54 32.33
CA GLY A 381 22.21 0.89 32.58
C GLY A 381 22.83 1.26 33.93
N SER A 382 23.56 2.37 33.98
CA SER A 382 23.91 3.02 35.26
C SER A 382 22.63 3.43 35.99
N THR A 383 22.72 3.71 37.29
CA THR A 383 21.57 4.14 38.11
C THR A 383 20.82 5.34 37.51
N SER A 384 21.54 6.25 36.84
CA SER A 384 20.96 7.39 36.11
C SER A 384 20.23 7.03 34.81
N ILE A 385 20.59 5.91 34.17
CA ILE A 385 20.00 5.44 32.91
C ILE A 385 18.77 4.54 33.18
N ASN A 386 18.74 3.91 34.35
CA ASN A 386 17.69 3.00 34.79
C ASN A 386 16.54 3.72 35.52
N VAL A 387 16.36 5.02 35.26
CA VAL A 387 15.16 5.76 35.67
C VAL A 387 14.05 5.47 34.66
N CYS A 388 12.83 5.27 35.14
CA CYS A 388 11.66 5.20 34.28
C CYS A 388 10.47 5.85 34.98
N SER A 389 9.46 6.20 34.20
CA SER A 389 8.20 6.73 34.73
C SER A 389 7.07 5.71 34.58
N ILE A 390 5.88 6.06 35.06
CA ILE A 390 4.66 5.29 34.81
C ILE A 390 4.39 5.08 33.31
N LEU A 391 4.96 5.94 32.44
CA LEU A 391 4.82 5.82 31.00
C LEU A 391 5.49 4.56 30.44
N ALA A 392 6.52 4.01 31.08
CA ALA A 392 7.15 2.78 30.62
C ALA A 392 6.15 1.61 30.57
N MET A 393 5.40 1.42 31.67
CA MET A 393 4.38 0.37 31.74
C MET A 393 3.14 0.72 30.91
N ASP A 394 2.77 2.00 30.81
CA ASP A 394 1.72 2.45 29.89
C ASP A 394 2.05 2.08 28.45
N TYR A 395 3.27 2.38 27.99
CA TYR A 395 3.72 2.01 26.66
C TYR A 395 3.91 0.51 26.47
N ALA A 396 4.30 -0.25 27.49
CA ALA A 396 4.34 -1.70 27.42
C ALA A 396 2.97 -2.31 27.05
N ALA A 397 1.87 -1.68 27.53
CA ALA A 397 0.51 -2.09 27.21
C ALA A 397 0.13 -1.89 25.73
N LEU A 398 0.85 -1.05 24.98
CA LEU A 398 0.71 -0.95 23.52
C LEU A 398 1.21 -2.19 22.78
N HIS A 399 2.03 -3.04 23.42
CA HIS A 399 2.80 -4.07 22.73
C HIS A 399 2.46 -5.49 23.18
N SER A 400 2.68 -5.82 24.45
CA SER A 400 2.54 -7.21 24.91
C SER A 400 2.35 -7.33 26.41
N LEU A 401 1.57 -8.34 26.84
CA LEU A 401 1.39 -8.67 28.24
C LEU A 401 2.70 -9.02 28.94
N GLU A 402 3.64 -9.68 28.24
CA GLU A 402 4.94 -10.06 28.82
C GLU A 402 5.72 -8.84 29.31
N GLN A 403 5.72 -7.74 28.55
CA GLN A 403 6.37 -6.49 28.96
C GLN A 403 5.68 -5.88 30.18
N VAL A 404 4.35 -5.85 30.20
CA VAL A 404 3.55 -5.32 31.32
C VAL A 404 3.86 -6.10 32.61
N VAL A 405 3.84 -7.42 32.55
CA VAL A 405 4.17 -8.30 33.69
C VAL A 405 5.61 -8.09 34.13
N TRP A 406 6.54 -7.98 33.19
CA TRP A 406 7.96 -7.75 33.51
C TRP A 406 8.18 -6.43 34.23
N PHE A 407 7.56 -5.33 33.78
CA PHE A 407 7.62 -4.04 34.47
C PHE A 407 7.06 -4.16 35.89
N GLN A 408 5.92 -4.82 36.06
CA GLN A 408 5.34 -5.02 37.39
C GLN A 408 6.24 -5.81 38.34
N GLN A 409 7.01 -6.77 37.83
CA GLN A 409 7.88 -7.63 38.64
C GLN A 409 9.23 -6.98 38.98
N ASN A 410 9.73 -6.10 38.12
CA ASN A 410 11.10 -5.57 38.22
C ASN A 410 11.14 -4.07 38.58
N ARG A 411 9.99 -3.39 38.58
CA ARG A 411 9.87 -1.92 38.74
C ARG A 411 8.70 -1.58 39.68
N THR A 412 8.75 -0.40 40.30
CA THR A 412 7.81 0.01 41.36
C THR A 412 6.90 1.16 40.96
N GLU A 413 7.19 1.84 39.84
CA GLU A 413 6.48 3.01 39.35
C GLU A 413 5.02 2.70 38.99
N GLY A 414 4.77 1.49 38.46
CA GLY A 414 3.44 1.06 38.05
C GLY A 414 2.99 1.69 36.72
N CYS A 415 1.68 1.81 36.54
CA CYS A 415 1.05 2.33 35.32
C CYS A 415 -0.06 3.33 35.67
N SER A 416 -0.40 4.19 34.70
CA SER A 416 -1.56 5.07 34.77
C SER A 416 -2.78 4.42 34.11
N TYR A 417 -3.90 5.14 34.05
CA TYR A 417 -5.08 4.72 33.29
C TYR A 417 -4.80 4.60 31.78
N GLN A 418 -3.72 5.23 31.27
CA GLN A 418 -3.35 5.17 29.86
C GLN A 418 -2.95 3.76 29.43
N ALA A 419 -2.36 2.93 30.31
CA ALA A 419 -2.10 1.52 30.02
C ALA A 419 -3.37 0.78 29.55
N MET A 420 -4.47 0.97 30.28
CA MET A 420 -5.76 0.36 29.93
C MET A 420 -6.28 0.92 28.60
N GLU A 421 -6.23 2.24 28.42
CA GLU A 421 -6.67 2.89 27.18
C GLU A 421 -5.88 2.39 25.95
N PHE A 422 -4.56 2.25 26.08
CA PHE A 422 -3.69 1.75 25.03
C PHE A 422 -3.93 0.27 24.71
N ALA A 423 -4.09 -0.59 25.72
CA ALA A 423 -4.45 -1.99 25.53
C ALA A 423 -5.78 -2.12 24.78
N ILE A 424 -6.77 -1.30 25.15
CA ILE A 424 -8.09 -1.26 24.52
C ILE A 424 -8.00 -0.80 23.05
N LYS A 425 -7.31 0.31 22.78
CA LYS A 425 -7.15 0.86 21.40
C LYS A 425 -6.49 -0.13 20.45
N ASN A 426 -5.63 -1.02 20.95
CA ASN A 426 -4.96 -2.05 20.17
C ASN A 426 -5.64 -3.41 20.23
N ASN A 427 -6.81 -3.52 20.89
CA ASN A 427 -7.56 -4.75 21.03
C ASN A 427 -6.79 -5.89 21.75
N HIS A 428 -5.99 -5.53 22.76
CA HIS A 428 -5.20 -6.44 23.58
C HIS A 428 -6.01 -6.92 24.81
N LEU A 429 -6.99 -7.80 24.57
CA LEU A 429 -7.91 -8.30 25.60
C LEU A 429 -7.20 -8.99 26.77
N ASP A 430 -6.09 -9.67 26.52
CA ASP A 430 -5.23 -10.30 27.53
C ASP A 430 -4.64 -9.27 28.50
N ILE A 431 -4.13 -8.15 27.99
CA ILE A 431 -3.62 -7.04 28.79
C ILE A 431 -4.75 -6.36 29.57
N VAL A 432 -5.91 -6.14 28.94
CA VAL A 432 -7.10 -5.58 29.61
C VAL A 432 -7.54 -6.45 30.79
N LYS A 433 -7.63 -7.77 30.59
CA LYS A 433 -7.94 -8.73 31.65
C LYS A 433 -6.91 -8.67 32.79
N TRP A 434 -5.64 -8.63 32.44
CA TRP A 434 -4.56 -8.58 33.42
C TRP A 434 -4.57 -7.28 34.23
N LEU A 435 -4.70 -6.12 33.58
CA LEU A 435 -4.79 -4.82 34.25
C LEU A 435 -6.03 -4.73 35.13
N HIS A 436 -7.20 -5.19 34.64
CA HIS A 436 -8.43 -5.20 35.43
C HIS A 436 -8.29 -6.05 36.71
N THR A 437 -7.65 -7.22 36.62
CA THR A 437 -7.52 -8.14 37.75
C THR A 437 -6.44 -7.71 38.76
N ASN A 438 -5.34 -7.13 38.29
CA ASN A 438 -4.15 -6.84 39.12
C ASN A 438 -4.02 -5.36 39.52
N LYS A 439 -4.72 -4.43 38.86
CA LYS A 439 -4.59 -2.98 39.03
C LYS A 439 -5.95 -2.29 39.14
N LYS A 440 -6.78 -2.81 40.04
CA LYS A 440 -8.18 -2.37 40.23
C LYS A 440 -8.36 -0.90 40.56
N GLU A 441 -7.36 -0.18 41.09
CA GLU A 441 -7.56 1.19 41.59
C GLU A 441 -7.21 2.30 40.59
N THR A 442 -6.53 1.98 39.47
CA THR A 442 -5.96 3.02 38.56
C THR A 442 -6.57 3.05 37.15
N CYS A 443 -7.58 2.24 36.85
CA CYS A 443 -8.06 1.99 35.48
C CYS A 443 -9.60 2.09 35.30
N PHE A 444 -10.19 3.30 35.32
CA PHE A 444 -11.63 3.53 35.01
C PHE A 444 -11.82 4.95 34.43
N PRO A 445 -13.01 5.41 33.98
CA PRO A 445 -14.27 4.74 33.59
C PRO A 445 -14.55 4.82 32.08
N MET A 446 -13.66 5.42 31.28
CA MET A 446 -13.93 5.73 29.86
C MET A 446 -13.54 4.61 28.88
N ALA A 447 -13.19 3.43 29.38
CA ALA A 447 -12.59 2.32 28.65
C ALA A 447 -13.40 1.86 27.43
N LEU A 448 -14.65 1.43 27.62
CA LEU A 448 -15.50 0.98 26.51
C LEU A 448 -15.86 2.11 25.54
N LEU A 449 -16.14 3.32 26.04
CA LEU A 449 -16.49 4.45 25.17
C LEU A 449 -15.32 4.88 24.29
N ASN A 450 -14.14 5.03 24.88
CA ASN A 450 -12.92 5.32 24.14
C ASN A 450 -12.57 4.18 23.18
N SER A 451 -12.86 2.92 23.53
CA SER A 451 -12.68 1.79 22.62
C SER A 451 -13.52 1.94 21.35
N ILE A 452 -14.84 2.14 21.51
CA ILE A 452 -15.78 2.24 20.39
C ILE A 452 -15.47 3.50 19.57
N TYR A 453 -15.23 4.64 20.24
CA TYR A 453 -14.87 5.91 19.61
C TYR A 453 -13.55 5.83 18.83
N SER A 454 -12.53 5.17 19.38
CA SER A 454 -11.26 4.96 18.69
C SER A 454 -11.42 4.12 17.42
N LEU A 455 -12.30 3.11 17.46
CA LEU A 455 -12.65 2.35 16.26
C LEU A 455 -13.40 3.19 15.24
N LEU A 456 -14.29 4.10 15.67
CA LEU A 456 -14.98 5.03 14.77
C LEU A 456 -14.01 5.89 13.96
N ILE A 457 -13.03 6.48 14.65
CA ILE A 457 -12.06 7.42 14.05
C ILE A 457 -11.09 6.71 13.13
N ASN A 458 -10.59 5.54 13.52
CA ASN A 458 -9.44 4.92 12.86
C ASN A 458 -9.82 4.04 11.65
N ASP A 459 -11.11 3.92 11.32
CA ASP A 459 -11.61 3.10 10.21
C ASP A 459 -11.02 1.67 10.19
N ILE A 460 -10.94 1.04 11.37
CA ILE A 460 -10.35 -0.28 11.54
C ILE A 460 -11.40 -1.36 11.24
N ARG A 461 -10.98 -2.44 10.57
CA ARG A 461 -11.82 -3.64 10.39
C ARG A 461 -11.98 -4.35 11.74
N ILE A 462 -13.20 -4.35 12.26
CA ILE A 462 -13.56 -5.11 13.45
C ILE A 462 -13.49 -6.62 13.16
N THR A 463 -12.85 -7.33 14.08
CA THR A 463 -12.78 -8.80 14.16
C THR A 463 -13.61 -9.30 15.34
N ASN A 464 -13.86 -10.61 15.42
CA ASN A 464 -14.55 -11.20 16.59
C ASN A 464 -13.83 -10.86 17.91
N SER A 465 -12.50 -10.76 17.91
CA SER A 465 -11.73 -10.40 19.11
C SER A 465 -12.09 -9.01 19.68
N HIS A 466 -12.52 -8.06 18.84
CA HIS A 466 -13.01 -6.76 19.32
C HIS A 466 -14.36 -6.89 20.04
N LEU A 467 -15.23 -7.82 19.59
CA LEU A 467 -16.49 -8.11 20.29
C LEU A 467 -16.21 -8.78 21.63
N ASP A 468 -15.25 -9.71 21.68
CA ASP A 468 -14.86 -10.36 22.93
C ASP A 468 -14.34 -9.32 23.94
N LEU A 469 -13.61 -8.31 23.46
CA LEU A 469 -13.19 -7.17 24.26
C LEU A 469 -14.38 -6.34 24.74
N PHE A 470 -15.31 -5.97 23.85
CA PHE A 470 -16.49 -5.18 24.23
C PHE A 470 -17.38 -5.90 25.23
N GLN A 471 -17.59 -7.19 25.02
CA GLN A 471 -18.35 -8.04 25.93
C GLN A 471 -17.66 -8.09 27.29
N TYR A 472 -16.34 -8.31 27.33
CA TYR A 472 -15.61 -8.31 28.59
C TYR A 472 -15.69 -6.96 29.32
N LEU A 473 -15.54 -5.84 28.61
CA LEU A 473 -15.67 -4.52 29.19
C LEU A 473 -17.10 -4.26 29.72
N TYR A 474 -18.12 -4.71 28.99
CA TYR A 474 -19.52 -4.58 29.40
C TYR A 474 -19.83 -5.44 30.64
N ASP A 475 -19.48 -6.73 30.60
CA ASP A 475 -19.75 -7.70 31.67
C ASP A 475 -19.12 -7.28 33.00
N ASN A 476 -17.96 -6.60 32.93
CA ASN A 476 -17.23 -6.12 34.11
C ASN A 476 -17.54 -4.65 34.44
N GLN A 477 -18.56 -4.05 33.82
CA GLN A 477 -18.96 -2.65 34.04
C GLN A 477 -17.81 -1.64 33.85
N LEU A 478 -16.88 -1.94 32.95
CA LEU A 478 -15.74 -1.10 32.60
C LEU A 478 -16.10 -0.09 31.50
N TYR A 479 -17.19 0.66 31.74
CA TYR A 479 -17.72 1.63 30.78
C TYR A 479 -18.35 2.84 31.47
N GLY A 480 -18.30 3.98 30.79
CA GLY A 480 -19.12 5.16 31.10
C GLY A 480 -20.37 5.15 30.21
N ALA A 481 -21.44 5.78 30.66
CA ALA A 481 -22.64 5.96 29.83
C ALA A 481 -22.37 6.95 28.68
N MET A 482 -22.87 6.65 27.47
CA MET A 482 -22.71 7.53 26.31
C MET A 482 -23.53 8.81 26.49
N GLN A 483 -22.84 9.95 26.61
CA GLN A 483 -23.48 11.26 26.76
C GLN A 483 -23.79 11.93 25.42
N GLY A 484 -24.98 12.53 25.33
CA GLY A 484 -25.36 13.49 24.28
C GLY A 484 -25.67 12.90 22.89
N ALA A 485 -26.02 13.79 21.94
CA ALA A 485 -26.52 13.46 20.59
C ALA A 485 -25.55 12.68 19.67
N ARG A 486 -24.31 12.43 20.10
CA ARG A 486 -23.30 11.69 19.33
C ARG A 486 -23.49 10.18 19.37
N TYR A 487 -24.41 9.66 20.20
CA TYR A 487 -24.59 8.20 20.28
C TYR A 487 -25.09 7.59 18.95
N ILE A 488 -25.89 8.37 18.19
CA ILE A 488 -26.39 7.99 16.86
C ILE A 488 -25.24 7.78 15.88
N ASP A 489 -24.12 8.51 16.03
CA ASP A 489 -22.95 8.37 15.16
C ASP A 489 -22.33 6.97 15.25
N TYR A 490 -22.35 6.33 16.43
CA TYR A 490 -21.86 4.95 16.60
C TYR A 490 -22.69 3.95 15.80
N PHE A 491 -24.03 4.08 15.88
CA PHE A 491 -24.95 3.24 15.12
C PHE A 491 -24.82 3.49 13.62
N GLN A 492 -24.81 4.75 13.18
CA GLN A 492 -24.63 5.08 11.77
C GLN A 492 -23.31 4.57 11.21
N TRP A 493 -22.22 4.67 11.98
CA TRP A 493 -20.95 4.11 11.59
C TRP A 493 -20.99 2.58 11.51
N ALA A 494 -21.59 1.90 12.49
CA ALA A 494 -21.74 0.45 12.47
C ALA A 494 -22.52 -0.02 11.22
N ILE A 495 -23.56 0.73 10.84
CA ILE A 495 -24.32 0.53 9.60
C ILE A 495 -23.44 0.76 8.37
N ARG A 496 -22.73 1.91 8.29
CA ARG A 496 -21.85 2.25 7.15
C ARG A 496 -20.79 1.18 6.91
N LYS A 497 -20.25 0.58 7.97
CA LYS A 497 -19.17 -0.40 7.88
C LYS A 497 -19.62 -1.82 7.54
N ASN A 498 -20.92 -2.13 7.63
CA ASN A 498 -21.59 -3.35 7.15
C ASN A 498 -20.70 -4.61 7.14
N ILE A 499 -20.01 -4.87 8.27
CA ILE A 499 -19.01 -5.94 8.34
C ILE A 499 -19.78 -7.24 8.39
N LYS A 500 -19.78 -7.99 7.27
CA LYS A 500 -20.32 -9.34 6.96
C LYS A 500 -21.55 -9.86 7.75
N ASN A 501 -21.62 -9.69 9.07
CA ASN A 501 -22.69 -10.11 9.98
C ASN A 501 -23.24 -9.00 10.92
N ASN A 502 -22.94 -7.71 10.75
CA ASN A 502 -23.49 -6.60 11.56
C ASN A 502 -23.36 -6.78 13.10
N LYS A 503 -22.38 -7.56 13.57
CA LYS A 503 -22.30 -7.98 14.98
C LYS A 503 -22.17 -6.84 15.99
N ILE A 504 -21.50 -5.74 15.62
CA ILE A 504 -21.44 -4.55 16.49
C ILE A 504 -22.76 -3.84 16.54
N LEU A 505 -23.46 -3.72 15.41
CA LEU A 505 -24.79 -3.13 15.41
C LEU A 505 -25.71 -3.92 16.33
N ILE A 506 -25.66 -5.26 16.26
CA ILE A 506 -26.37 -6.14 17.19
C ILE A 506 -25.94 -5.86 18.62
N PHE A 507 -24.64 -5.89 18.93
CA PHE A 507 -24.12 -5.62 20.27
C PHE A 507 -24.60 -4.27 20.84
N LEU A 508 -24.59 -3.20 20.04
CA LEU A 508 -25.07 -1.88 20.46
C LEU A 508 -26.58 -1.88 20.72
N LEU A 509 -27.36 -2.56 19.86
CA LEU A 509 -28.82 -2.65 20.02
C LEU A 509 -29.22 -3.51 21.23
N THR A 510 -28.47 -4.58 21.53
CA THR A 510 -28.77 -5.50 22.64
C THR A 510 -28.32 -4.99 24.00
N HIS A 511 -27.45 -3.98 24.06
CA HIS A 511 -26.93 -3.40 25.31
C HIS A 511 -27.34 -1.93 25.48
N PRO A 512 -28.64 -1.62 25.65
CA PRO A 512 -29.14 -0.25 25.76
C PRO A 512 -28.61 0.49 27.00
N ALA A 513 -28.15 -0.22 28.03
CA ALA A 513 -27.52 0.36 29.22
C ALA A 513 -26.23 1.14 28.93
N LEU A 514 -25.68 1.02 27.72
CA LEU A 514 -24.55 1.82 27.26
C LEU A 514 -24.90 3.30 27.03
N PHE A 515 -26.18 3.65 26.90
CA PHE A 515 -26.62 4.98 26.48
C PHE A 515 -27.42 5.66 27.59
N GLU A 516 -27.17 6.97 27.80
CA GLU A 516 -27.97 7.76 28.75
C GLU A 516 -29.38 8.07 28.19
N LEU A 517 -29.51 8.14 26.86
CA LEU A 517 -30.75 8.43 26.16
C LEU A 517 -31.30 7.17 25.47
N PRO A 518 -32.63 7.05 25.33
CA PRO A 518 -33.23 5.95 24.57
C PRO A 518 -32.77 6.00 23.11
N ILE A 519 -32.59 4.81 22.52
CA ILE A 519 -32.16 4.66 21.13
C ILE A 519 -33.27 5.16 20.18
N ASP A 520 -32.95 6.13 19.32
CA ASP A 520 -33.85 6.58 18.24
C ASP A 520 -33.81 5.61 17.05
N TYR A 521 -34.59 4.53 17.14
CA TYR A 521 -34.68 3.52 16.09
C TYR A 521 -35.23 4.06 14.77
N GLN A 522 -36.09 5.09 14.79
CA GLN A 522 -36.69 5.66 13.58
C GLN A 522 -35.65 6.37 12.72
N SER A 523 -34.77 7.14 13.36
CA SER A 523 -33.62 7.77 12.68
C SER A 523 -32.69 6.71 12.07
N LEU A 524 -32.39 5.62 12.79
CA LEU A 524 -31.55 4.53 12.29
C LEU A 524 -32.16 3.75 11.13
N LEU A 525 -33.47 3.48 11.15
CA LEU A 525 -34.19 2.92 10.01
C LEU A 525 -34.11 3.84 8.80
N SER A 526 -34.34 5.14 8.99
CA SER A 526 -34.27 6.12 7.89
C SER A 526 -32.90 6.12 7.21
N PHE A 527 -31.82 6.01 8.00
CA PHE A 527 -30.45 5.97 7.53
C PHE A 527 -30.10 4.67 6.78
N SER A 528 -30.66 3.53 7.20
CA SER A 528 -30.36 2.21 6.63
C SER A 528 -31.24 1.81 5.44
N LYS A 529 -32.18 2.66 4.99
CA LYS A 529 -33.10 2.39 3.86
C LYS A 529 -32.42 2.16 2.50
N THR A 530 -31.17 2.58 2.31
CA THR A 530 -30.48 2.43 1.02
C THR A 530 -30.20 0.95 0.71
N LYS A 531 -30.18 0.57 -0.58
CA LYS A 531 -29.89 -0.82 -1.01
C LYS A 531 -28.57 -1.35 -0.44
N GLN A 532 -27.62 -0.46 -0.15
CA GLN A 532 -26.32 -0.78 0.43
C GLN A 532 -26.38 -1.33 1.86
N TYR A 533 -27.39 -0.95 2.65
CA TYR A 533 -27.49 -1.27 4.10
C TYR A 533 -28.68 -2.18 4.45
N ARG A 534 -29.22 -2.89 3.45
CA ARG A 534 -30.43 -3.73 3.60
C ARG A 534 -30.37 -4.75 4.74
N ASN A 535 -29.19 -5.31 5.03
CA ASN A 535 -29.03 -6.26 6.13
C ASN A 535 -29.12 -5.57 7.49
N SER A 536 -28.49 -4.40 7.64
CA SER A 536 -28.57 -3.60 8.86
C SER A 536 -30.01 -3.11 9.11
N TYR A 537 -30.72 -2.72 8.05
CA TYR A 537 -32.14 -2.36 8.11
C TYR A 537 -32.99 -3.48 8.71
N LYS A 538 -32.87 -4.72 8.19
CA LYS A 538 -33.60 -5.89 8.70
C LYS A 538 -33.31 -6.19 10.16
N ILE A 539 -32.07 -5.98 10.61
CA ILE A 539 -31.68 -6.20 12.02
C ILE A 539 -32.35 -5.17 12.92
N ILE A 540 -32.32 -3.90 12.54
CA ILE A 540 -32.95 -2.81 13.31
C ILE A 540 -34.47 -3.03 13.38
N GLU A 541 -35.10 -3.35 12.25
CA GLU A 541 -36.53 -3.65 12.17
C GLU A 541 -36.92 -4.82 13.08
N ARG A 542 -36.14 -5.91 13.07
CA ARG A 542 -36.38 -7.07 13.94
C ARG A 542 -36.26 -6.71 15.42
N GLU A 543 -35.23 -5.98 15.83
CA GLU A 543 -35.03 -5.53 17.21
C GLU A 543 -36.17 -4.63 17.69
N MET A 544 -36.71 -3.76 16.83
CA MET A 544 -37.87 -2.93 17.17
C MET A 544 -39.15 -3.75 17.38
N ILE A 545 -39.34 -4.83 16.60
CA ILE A 545 -40.46 -5.75 16.76
C ILE A 545 -40.32 -6.53 18.07
N GLU A 546 -39.14 -7.10 18.33
CA GLU A 546 -38.88 -7.91 19.53
C GLU A 546 -39.02 -7.09 20.83
N LYS A 547 -38.78 -5.77 20.78
CA LYS A 547 -38.94 -4.86 21.93
C LYS A 547 -40.28 -4.14 22.00
N ASP A 548 -41.27 -4.54 21.18
CA ASP A 548 -42.61 -3.93 21.11
C ASP A 548 -42.61 -2.40 20.84
N ILE A 549 -41.58 -1.87 20.17
CA ILE A 549 -41.43 -0.43 19.88
C ILE A 549 -42.34 0.01 18.70
N ILE A 550 -42.80 -0.94 17.88
CA ILE A 550 -43.63 -0.70 16.68
C ILE A 550 -45.15 -0.81 16.97
N ARG A 551 -45.54 -1.25 18.17
CA ARG A 551 -46.93 -1.16 18.64
C ARG A 551 -47.20 0.19 19.29
#